data_AF-A0A7V3EGN8-F1
#
_entry.id   AF-A0A7V3EGN8-F1
#
_cell.length_a   1.000
_cell.length_b   1.000
_cell.length_c   1.000
_cell.angle_alpha   90.00
_cell.angle_beta   90.00
_cell.angle_gamma   90.00
#
_symmetry.space_group_name_H-M   'P 1'
#
loop_
_entity.id
_entity.type
_entity.pdbx_description
1 polymer ?
#
loop_
_entity_poly.entity_id
_entity_poly.type
_entity_poly.pdbx_seq_one_letter_code
_entity_poly.pdbx_strand_id
1 'polypeptide(L)'
;MSNMKTINALFLRHKLGEILQEMENTKEPVLISKGKEIKAALVPIEDFQKRFLDKLAEEERRKMKDKIRSLIAPRIGPMDSLKALQDLRRGTL
;
A
#
# COMPACT_ATOMS: atom_id res chain seq x y z
N MET A 1 -1.37 -20.85 -11.35
CA MET A 1 -0.10 -20.11 -11.53
C MET A 1 -0.42 -18.92 -12.41
N SER A 2 -0.30 -17.69 -11.91
CA SER A 2 -0.57 -16.48 -12.70
C SER A 2 0.55 -16.33 -13.71
N ASN A 3 0.26 -16.47 -15.01
CA ASN A 3 1.30 -16.47 -16.04
C ASN A 3 1.42 -15.06 -16.63
N MET A 4 2.17 -14.18 -15.94
CA MET A 4 2.28 -12.78 -16.34
C MET A 4 2.91 -12.66 -17.73
N LYS A 5 2.10 -12.24 -18.71
CA LYS A 5 2.52 -12.04 -20.09
C LYS A 5 3.37 -10.78 -20.19
N THR A 6 4.51 -10.86 -20.87
CA THR A 6 5.35 -9.68 -21.17
C THR A 6 5.25 -9.33 -22.64
N ILE A 7 4.98 -8.05 -22.94
CA ILE A 7 4.84 -7.54 -24.31
C ILE A 7 5.71 -6.30 -24.53
N ASN A 8 6.11 -6.06 -25.78
CA ASN A 8 6.85 -4.86 -26.14
C ASN A 8 5.94 -3.63 -26.24
N ALA A 9 6.43 -2.45 -25.86
CA ALA A 9 5.70 -1.18 -25.93
C ALA A 9 5.21 -0.82 -27.35
N LEU A 10 5.97 -1.19 -28.40
CA LEU A 10 5.54 -1.00 -29.79
C LEU A 10 4.36 -1.90 -30.14
N PHE A 11 4.39 -3.15 -29.66
CA PHE A 11 3.28 -4.09 -29.84
C PHE A 11 2.02 -3.59 -29.13
N LEU A 12 2.15 -3.11 -27.90
CA LEU A 12 1.06 -2.50 -27.14
C LEU A 12 0.43 -1.32 -27.92
N ARG A 13 1.23 -0.43 -28.49
CA ARG A 13 0.73 0.73 -29.26
C ARG A 13 -0.19 0.31 -30.41
N HIS A 14 0.14 -0.80 -31.07
CA HIS A 14 -0.59 -1.23 -32.27
C HIS A 14 -1.79 -2.12 -31.93
N LYS A 15 -1.78 -2.81 -30.79
CA LYS A 15 -2.76 -3.85 -30.42
C LYS A 15 -3.43 -3.60 -29.07
N LEU A 16 -3.50 -2.35 -28.62
CA LEU A 16 -4.05 -2.02 -27.29
C LEU A 16 -5.46 -2.58 -27.09
N GLY A 17 -6.35 -2.45 -28.08
CA GLY A 17 -7.72 -2.96 -27.99
C GLY A 17 -7.78 -4.48 -27.78
N GLU A 18 -7.01 -5.25 -28.57
CA GLU A 18 -6.92 -6.71 -28.42
C GLU A 18 -6.38 -7.11 -27.05
N ILE A 19 -5.34 -6.41 -26.58
CA ILE A 19 -4.72 -6.68 -25.28
C ILE A 19 -5.68 -6.38 -24.13
N LEU A 20 -6.44 -5.29 -24.20
CA LEU A 20 -7.46 -4.97 -23.19
C LEU A 20 -8.56 -6.05 -23.15
N GLN A 21 -8.98 -6.54 -24.31
CA GLN A 21 -9.99 -7.60 -24.38
C GLN A 21 -9.45 -8.96 -23.89
N GLU A 22 -8.19 -9.28 -24.18
CA GLU A 22 -7.52 -10.45 -23.60
C GLU A 22 -7.42 -10.34 -22.08
N MET A 23 -7.07 -9.16 -21.56
CA MET A 23 -7.00 -8.89 -20.11
C MET A 23 -8.35 -8.96 -19.42
N GLU A 24 -9.44 -8.57 -20.08
CA GLU A 24 -10.80 -8.69 -19.54
C GLU A 24 -11.21 -10.15 -19.37
N ASN A 25 -10.83 -11.01 -20.33
CA ASN A 25 -11.14 -12.44 -20.30
C ASN A 25 -10.25 -13.22 -19.32
N THR A 26 -8.95 -12.91 -19.29
CA THR A 26 -7.97 -13.63 -18.47
C THR A 26 -7.90 -13.12 -17.03
N LYS A 27 -8.25 -11.84 -16.82
CA LYS A 27 -8.03 -11.10 -15.57
C LYS A 27 -6.57 -11.09 -15.11
N GLU A 28 -5.64 -11.35 -16.02
CA GLU A 28 -4.21 -11.37 -15.71
C GLU A 28 -3.52 -10.04 -16.06
N PRO A 29 -2.53 -9.61 -15.26
CA PRO A 29 -1.76 -8.41 -15.55
C PRO A 29 -0.75 -8.66 -16.69
N VAL A 30 -0.48 -7.60 -17.45
CA VAL A 30 0.44 -7.62 -18.59
C VAL A 30 1.62 -6.71 -18.32
N LEU A 31 2.84 -7.24 -18.41
CA LEU A 31 4.08 -6.49 -18.25
C LEU A 31 4.51 -5.87 -19.58
N ILE A 32 4.94 -4.62 -19.55
CA ILE A 32 5.36 -3.88 -20.73
C ILE A 32 6.87 -3.68 -20.69
N SER A 33 7.54 -4.16 -21.73
CA SER A 33 8.97 -3.96 -21.94
C SER A 33 9.25 -2.88 -22.99
N LYS A 34 10.35 -2.15 -22.81
CA LYS A 34 10.94 -1.29 -23.83
C LYS A 34 12.42 -1.66 -23.97
N GLY A 35 12.80 -2.23 -25.10
CA GLY A 35 14.11 -2.87 -25.26
C GLY A 35 14.19 -4.16 -24.45
N LYS A 36 15.20 -4.30 -23.58
CA LYS A 36 15.43 -5.48 -22.73
C LYS A 36 14.89 -5.35 -21.29
N GLU A 37 14.23 -4.23 -20.98
CA GLU A 37 13.80 -3.92 -19.61
C GLU A 37 12.28 -3.78 -19.51
N ILE A 38 11.72 -4.27 -18.40
CA ILE A 38 10.33 -4.04 -18.02
C ILE A 38 10.23 -2.62 -17.46
N LYS A 39 9.31 -1.82 -18.02
CA LYS A 39 9.13 -0.40 -17.66
C LYS A 39 7.78 -0.09 -17.05
N ALA A 40 6.76 -0.90 -17.32
CA ALA A 40 5.41 -0.68 -16.82
C ALA A 40 4.64 -2.00 -16.72
N ALA A 41 3.48 -1.96 -16.08
CA ALA A 41 2.51 -3.05 -16.06
C ALA A 41 1.11 -2.46 -16.31
N LEU A 42 0.31 -3.14 -17.13
CA LEU A 42 -1.13 -2.96 -17.18
C LEU A 42 -1.78 -3.96 -16.21
N VAL A 43 -2.69 -3.48 -15.38
CA VAL A 43 -3.45 -4.29 -14.43
C VAL A 43 -4.95 -4.03 -14.62
N PRO A 44 -5.81 -5.05 -14.47
CA PRO A 44 -7.26 -4.81 -14.43
C PRO A 44 -7.62 -3.84 -13.31
N ILE A 45 -8.65 -3.02 -13.52
CA ILE A 45 -9.05 -1.99 -12.56
C ILE A 45 -9.45 -2.57 -11.19
N GLU A 46 -10.09 -3.75 -11.18
CA GLU A 46 -10.46 -4.48 -9.96
C GLU A 46 -9.23 -4.83 -9.12
N ASP A 47 -8.15 -5.27 -9.78
CA ASP A 47 -6.89 -5.66 -9.15
C ASP A 47 -6.07 -4.44 -8.73
N PHE A 48 -6.16 -3.33 -9.49
CA PHE A 48 -5.60 -2.05 -9.07
C PHE A 48 -6.25 -1.56 -7.79
N GLN A 49 -7.58 -1.54 -7.71
CA GLN A 49 -8.30 -1.08 -6.51
C GLN A 49 -7.92 -1.92 -5.29
N LYS A 50 -7.97 -3.24 -5.38
CA LYS A 50 -7.60 -4.12 -4.26
C LYS A 50 -6.14 -3.95 -3.83
N ARG A 51 -5.19 -3.88 -4.77
CA ARG A 51 -3.77 -3.92 -4.39
C ARG A 51 -3.17 -2.54 -4.13
N PHE A 52 -3.64 -1.48 -4.79
CA PHE A 52 -3.10 -0.14 -4.62
C PHE A 52 -3.86 0.67 -3.57
N LEU A 53 -5.20 0.62 -3.49
CA LEU A 53 -5.93 1.39 -2.46
C LEU A 53 -5.69 0.82 -1.06
N ASP A 54 -5.70 -0.51 -0.91
CA ASP A 54 -5.42 -1.13 0.39
C ASP A 54 -4.01 -0.81 0.87
N LYS A 55 -3.03 -0.81 -0.04
CA LYS A 55 -1.64 -0.49 0.29
C LYS A 55 -1.44 0.99 0.60
N LEU A 56 -2.12 1.88 -0.12
CA LEU A 56 -2.10 3.32 0.20
C LEU A 56 -2.72 3.59 1.58
N ALA A 57 -3.88 2.97 1.85
CA ALA A 57 -4.56 3.08 3.15
C ALA A 57 -3.73 2.51 4.31
N GLU A 58 -2.98 1.43 4.06
CA GLU A 58 -2.07 0.85 5.04
C GLU A 58 -0.84 1.74 5.29
N GLU A 59 -0.27 2.34 4.24
CA GLU A 59 0.79 3.35 4.38
C GLU A 59 0.32 4.60 5.13
N GLU A 60 -0.89 5.08 4.87
CA GLU A 60 -1.49 6.20 5.60
C GLU A 60 -1.74 5.84 7.07
N ARG A 61 -2.26 4.64 7.36
CA ARG A 61 -2.39 4.15 8.74
C ARG A 61 -1.05 4.05 9.44
N ARG A 62 0.00 3.60 8.75
CA ARG A 62 1.35 3.51 9.29
C ARG A 62 1.90 4.90 9.60
N LYS A 63 1.80 5.85 8.66
CA LYS A 63 2.19 7.25 8.87
C LYS A 63 1.42 7.89 10.04
N MET A 64 0.13 7.62 10.16
CA MET A 64 -0.69 8.09 11.28
C MET A 64 -0.22 7.50 12.61
N LYS A 65 0.03 6.19 12.68
CA LYS A 65 0.58 5.54 13.88
C LYS A 65 1.94 6.10 14.26
N ASP A 66 2.82 6.33 13.31
CA ASP A 66 4.15 6.88 13.55
C ASP A 66 4.06 8.34 14.03
N LYS A 67 3.13 9.13 13.47
CA LYS A 67 2.84 10.49 13.94
C LYS A 67 2.32 10.49 15.37
N ILE A 68 1.37 9.62 15.71
CA ILE A 68 0.89 9.45 17.09
C ILE A 68 2.06 9.07 18.01
N ARG A 69 2.88 8.08 17.65
CA ARG A 69 4.06 7.68 18.43
C ARG A 69 5.06 8.82 18.64
N SER A 70 5.27 9.67 17.63
CA SER A 70 6.15 10.84 17.74
C SER A 70 5.60 11.94 18.65
N LEU A 71 4.29 11.99 18.85
CA LEU A 71 3.61 12.93 19.74
C LEU A 71 3.46 12.40 21.17
N ILE A 72 3.73 11.11 21.40
CA ILE A 72 3.77 10.55 22.76
C ILE A 72 4.99 11.15 23.45
N ALA A 73 4.74 12.03 24.43
CA ALA A 73 5.79 12.57 25.27
C ALA A 73 6.58 11.41 25.92
N PRO A 74 7.93 11.48 25.95
CA PRO A 74 8.72 10.51 26.69
C PRO A 74 8.24 10.48 28.13
N ARG A 75 8.13 9.27 28.68
CA ARG A 75 7.65 9.04 30.05
C ARG A 75 8.53 9.85 31.01
N ILE A 76 7.98 10.92 31.59
CA ILE A 76 8.69 11.77 32.54
C ILE A 76 8.71 11.04 33.88
N GLY A 77 9.80 10.33 34.13
CA GLY A 77 10.10 9.69 35.42
C GLY A 77 9.61 8.24 35.57
N PRO A 78 10.07 7.54 36.64
CA PRO A 78 9.78 6.14 36.91
C PRO A 78 8.37 5.89 37.48
N MET A 79 7.47 6.88 37.44
CA MET A 79 6.18 6.78 38.12
C MET A 79 5.29 5.77 37.40
N ASP A 80 4.88 4.73 38.13
CA ASP A 80 3.92 3.75 37.66
C ASP A 80 2.56 4.43 37.43
N SER A 81 1.93 4.15 36.29
CA SER A 81 0.65 4.71 35.87
C SER A 81 -0.43 4.51 36.94
N LEU A 82 -0.39 3.39 37.66
CA LEU A 82 -1.31 3.12 38.77
C LEU A 82 -1.07 4.03 39.97
N LYS A 83 0.20 4.35 40.27
CA LYS A 83 0.57 5.19 41.40
C LYS A 83 0.18 6.65 41.14
N ALA A 84 0.44 7.15 39.92
CA ALA A 84 0.01 8.49 39.52
C ALA A 84 -1.51 8.68 39.58
N LEU A 85 -2.29 7.68 39.15
CA LEU A 85 -3.76 7.70 39.25
C LEU A 85 -4.27 7.61 40.70
N GLN A 86 -3.57 6.85 41.56
CA GLN A 86 -3.88 6.80 42.99
C GLN A 86 -3.62 8.13 43.69
N ASP A 87 -2.51 8.79 43.38
CA ASP A 87 -2.12 10.07 44.00
C ASP A 87 -3.05 11.21 43.54
N LEU A 88 -3.47 11.21 42.27
CA LEU A 88 -4.52 12.11 41.75
C LEU A 88 -5.85 11.91 42.49
N ARG A 89 -6.26 10.65 42.69
CA ARG A 89 -7.50 10.33 43.41
C ARG A 89 -7.43 10.71 44.90
N ARG A 90 -6.25 10.65 45.50
CA ARG A 90 -6.00 11.03 46.90
C ARG A 90 -5.71 12.52 47.06
N GLY A 91 -5.66 13.30 45.98
CA GLY A 91 -5.38 14.74 46.02
C GLY A 91 -3.96 15.09 46.48
N THR A 92 -2.99 14.22 46.21
CA THR A 92 -1.60 14.31 46.72
C THR A 92 -0.57 14.55 45.61
N LEU A 93 -1.01 14.95 44.42
CA LEU A 93 -0.15 15.43 43.33
C LEU A 93 0.33 16.86 43.56
#